data_AF-A0A2G9T4X1-F1
#
_entry.id   AF-A0A2G9T4X1-F1
#
_cell.length_a   1.000
_cell.length_b   1.000
_cell.length_c   1.000
_cell.angle_alpha   90.00
_cell.angle_beta   90.00
_cell.angle_gamma   90.00
#
_symmetry.space_group_name_H-M   'P 1'
#
loop_
_entity.id
_entity.type
_entity.pdbx_description
1 polymer ?
#
loop_
_entity_poly.entity_id
_entity_poly.type
_entity_poly.pdbx_seq_one_letter_code
_entity_poly.pdbx_strand_id
1 'polypeptide(L)'
;VKHSDMYIDGGFGQASNRYCLGRENNPLREQYCHLVRQTIGDGIRLSFKENGDVWVQVYTGRAIFVHSHYLDRESGRSTGDVVHKVYPGAKIK
;
A
#
# COMPACT_ATOMS: atom_id res chain seq x y z
N VAL A 1 7.20 -4.13 -19.43
CA VAL A 1 7.24 -5.41 -18.68
C VAL A 1 6.13 -5.36 -17.64
N LYS A 2 5.20 -6.33 -17.62
CA LYS A 2 4.16 -6.39 -16.59
C LYS A 2 4.84 -6.97 -15.34
N HIS A 3 5.16 -6.13 -14.36
CA HIS A 3 5.81 -6.59 -13.14
C HIS A 3 4.79 -7.35 -12.29
N SER A 4 5.13 -8.58 -11.91
CA SER A 4 4.33 -9.39 -10.98
C SER A 4 4.34 -8.80 -9.57
N ASP A 5 5.38 -8.06 -9.20
CA ASP A 5 5.53 -7.39 -7.91
C ASP A 5 5.83 -5.91 -8.11
N MET A 6 5.23 -5.05 -7.30
CA MET A 6 5.34 -3.60 -7.35
C MET A 6 5.47 -3.02 -5.93
N TYR A 7 6.60 -2.37 -5.62
CA TYR A 7 6.94 -1.79 -4.31
C TYR A 7 6.60 -0.30 -4.19
N ILE A 8 5.72 0.09 -3.27
CA ILE A 8 5.34 1.49 -3.05
C ILE A 8 5.82 1.92 -1.67
N ASP A 9 6.72 2.90 -1.60
CA ASP A 9 7.38 3.28 -0.35
C ASP A 9 7.68 4.78 -0.23
N GLY A 10 8.18 5.21 0.94
CA GLY A 10 8.48 6.60 1.27
C GLY A 10 9.88 7.06 0.86
N GLY A 11 10.67 6.19 0.20
CA GLY A 11 12.05 6.48 -0.16
C GLY A 11 12.20 7.45 -1.35
N PHE A 12 13.44 7.59 -1.82
CA PHE A 12 13.81 8.47 -2.95
C PHE A 12 14.48 7.73 -4.11
N GLY A 13 14.55 6.39 -4.05
CA GLY A 13 15.18 5.57 -5.09
C GLY A 13 14.36 5.48 -6.37
N GLN A 14 14.89 4.80 -7.38
CA GLN A 14 14.17 4.48 -8.61
C GLN A 14 14.51 3.06 -9.05
N ALA A 15 13.48 2.25 -9.30
CA ALA A 15 13.61 0.93 -9.93
C ALA A 15 12.36 0.67 -10.78
N SER A 16 12.46 -0.23 -11.75
CA SER A 16 11.37 -0.50 -12.72
C SER A 16 10.09 -1.01 -12.05
N ASN A 17 10.21 -1.65 -10.88
CA ASN A 17 9.09 -2.18 -10.08
C ASN A 17 8.96 -1.47 -8.73
N ARG A 18 9.43 -0.22 -8.61
CA ARG A 18 9.44 0.54 -7.35
C ARG A 18 8.95 1.97 -7.58
N TYR A 19 7.92 2.38 -6.85
CA TYR A 19 7.36 3.73 -6.86
C TYR A 19 7.61 4.41 -5.51
N CYS A 20 8.54 5.36 -5.53
CA CYS A 20 9.03 6.07 -4.36
C CYS A 20 8.29 7.40 -4.19
N LEU A 21 7.43 7.48 -3.17
CA LEU A 21 6.65 8.67 -2.87
C LEU A 21 7.50 9.85 -2.44
N GLY A 22 8.71 9.64 -1.91
CA GLY A 22 9.58 10.70 -1.38
C GLY A 22 9.93 11.78 -2.42
N ARG A 23 10.03 11.41 -3.71
CA ARG A 23 10.34 12.33 -4.81
C ARG A 23 9.14 13.15 -5.29
N GLU A 24 7.92 12.75 -4.93
CA GLU A 24 6.73 13.43 -5.41
C GLU A 24 6.69 14.86 -4.85
N ASN A 25 6.59 15.83 -5.76
CA ASN A 25 6.46 17.23 -5.40
C ASN A 25 4.98 17.60 -5.27
N ASN A 26 4.64 18.37 -4.26
CA ASN A 26 3.32 18.99 -4.12
C ASN A 26 3.53 20.37 -3.46
N PRO A 27 3.44 21.46 -4.22
CA PRO A 27 3.60 22.82 -3.69
C PRO A 27 2.56 23.21 -2.63
N LEU A 28 1.40 22.53 -2.61
CA LEU A 28 0.31 22.74 -1.67
C LEU A 28 0.36 21.75 -0.49
N ARG A 29 1.48 21.07 -0.28
CA ARG A 29 1.59 20.06 0.77
C ARG A 29 1.51 20.70 2.15
N GLU A 30 0.52 20.27 2.92
CA GLU A 30 0.37 20.70 4.31
C GLU A 30 1.40 20.06 5.25
N GLN A 31 1.67 20.73 6.36
CA GLN A 31 2.63 20.28 7.38
C GLN A 31 2.33 18.86 7.88
N TYR A 32 1.06 18.51 8.13
CA TYR A 32 0.69 17.17 8.55
C TYR A 32 1.00 16.10 7.50
N CYS A 33 0.85 16.43 6.21
CA CYS A 33 1.23 15.51 5.13
C CYS A 33 2.74 15.24 5.12
N HIS A 34 3.58 16.25 5.44
CA HIS A 34 5.02 16.04 5.58
C HIS A 34 5.34 15.05 6.70
N LEU A 35 4.70 15.21 7.87
CA LEU A 35 4.89 14.32 9.02
C LEU A 35 4.44 12.89 8.71
N VAL A 36 3.24 12.71 8.13
CA VAL A 36 2.73 11.37 7.79
C VAL A 36 3.62 10.69 6.75
N ARG A 37 4.12 11.42 5.75
CA ARG A 37 5.00 10.85 4.72
C ARG A 37 6.31 10.29 5.27
N GLN A 38 6.86 10.88 6.34
CA GLN A 38 8.03 10.35 7.03
C GLN A 38 7.76 8.97 7.67
N THR A 39 6.50 8.65 7.95
CA THR A 39 6.12 7.35 8.56
C THR A 39 5.87 6.24 7.55
N ILE A 40 5.83 6.54 6.25
CA ILE A 40 5.59 5.54 5.21
C ILE A 40 6.71 4.49 5.20
N GLY A 41 7.96 4.90 5.40
CA GLY A 41 9.11 3.99 5.47
C GLY A 41 9.18 3.07 4.25
N ASP A 42 9.39 1.77 4.49
CA ASP A 42 9.49 0.74 3.45
C ASP A 42 8.14 0.38 2.78
N GLY A 43 7.04 1.00 3.22
CA GLY A 43 5.74 0.95 2.56
C GLY A 43 5.17 -0.45 2.37
N ILE A 44 4.78 -0.78 1.13
CA ILE A 44 4.09 -2.02 0.77
C ILE A 44 4.65 -2.64 -0.51
N ARG A 45 4.34 -3.92 -0.73
CA ARG A 45 4.42 -4.56 -2.05
C ARG A 45 3.05 -5.05 -2.48
N LEU A 46 2.66 -4.69 -3.69
CA LEU A 46 1.55 -5.28 -4.42
C LEU A 46 2.06 -6.42 -5.29
N SER A 47 1.45 -7.60 -5.20
CA SER A 47 1.77 -8.76 -6.03
C SER A 47 0.56 -9.15 -6.89
N PHE A 48 0.70 -9.08 -8.21
CA PHE A 48 -0.26 -9.56 -9.19
C PHE A 48 0.04 -11.01 -9.55
N LYS A 49 -0.93 -11.90 -9.32
CA LYS A 49 -0.86 -13.32 -9.62
C LYS A 49 -1.48 -13.63 -10.98
N GLU A 50 -1.06 -14.73 -11.58
CA GLU A 50 -1.53 -15.15 -12.91
C GLU A 50 -3.04 -15.41 -12.95
N ASN A 51 -3.62 -15.84 -11.83
CA ASN A 51 -5.06 -16.04 -11.67
C ASN A 51 -5.86 -14.73 -11.47
N GLY A 52 -5.20 -13.57 -11.54
CA GLY A 52 -5.82 -12.26 -11.34
C GLY A 52 -5.86 -11.80 -9.88
N ASP A 53 -5.41 -12.61 -8.93
CA ASP A 53 -5.34 -12.20 -7.53
C ASP A 53 -4.32 -11.09 -7.34
N VAL A 54 -4.67 -10.12 -6.50
CA VAL A 54 -3.75 -9.13 -5.98
C VAL A 54 -3.45 -9.50 -4.54
N TRP A 55 -2.22 -9.29 -4.09
CA TRP A 55 -1.83 -9.42 -2.69
C TRP A 55 -1.11 -8.17 -2.22
N VAL A 56 -1.27 -7.82 -0.95
CA VAL A 56 -0.55 -6.75 -0.27
C VAL A 56 0.36 -7.36 0.81
N GLN A 57 1.65 -7.02 0.78
CA GLN A 57 2.59 -7.25 1.87
C GLN A 57 2.96 -5.91 2.52
N VAL A 58 2.85 -5.81 3.84
CA VAL A 58 3.19 -4.59 4.59
C VAL A 58 4.62 -4.66 5.10
N TYR A 59 5.48 -3.73 4.66
CA TYR A 59 6.86 -3.59 5.12
C TYR A 59 7.07 -2.38 6.04
N THR A 60 6.19 -1.39 5.98
CA THR A 60 6.20 -0.25 6.90
C THR A 60 5.92 -0.68 8.35
N GLY A 61 6.48 0.07 9.31
CA GLY A 61 6.21 -0.10 10.75
C GLY A 61 4.85 0.42 11.20
N ARG A 62 4.01 0.93 10.29
CA ARG A 62 2.64 1.41 10.57
C ARG A 62 1.61 0.49 9.93
N ALA A 63 0.43 0.42 10.52
CA ALA A 63 -0.69 -0.26 9.86
C ALA A 63 -1.12 0.53 8.62
N ILE A 64 -1.55 -0.18 7.58
CA ILE A 64 -2.22 0.40 6.42
C ILE A 64 -3.73 0.18 6.53
N PHE A 65 -4.48 0.96 5.76
CA PHE A 65 -5.94 0.91 5.71
C PHE A 65 -6.36 0.65 4.27
N VAL A 66 -7.07 -0.45 4.05
CA VAL A 66 -7.41 -0.96 2.72
C VAL A 66 -8.92 -1.02 2.57
N HIS A 67 -9.42 -0.44 1.49
CA HIS A 67 -10.79 -0.64 1.04
C HIS A 67 -10.80 -1.74 -0.02
N SER A 68 -11.53 -2.83 0.19
CA SER A 68 -11.55 -3.99 -0.71
C SER A 68 -12.84 -4.77 -0.59
N HIS A 69 -13.60 -4.83 -1.68
CA HIS A 69 -14.83 -5.62 -1.76
C HIS A 69 -14.58 -7.12 -1.52
N TYR A 70 -13.38 -7.61 -1.87
CA TYR A 70 -13.00 -8.98 -1.55
C TYR A 70 -12.94 -9.18 -0.04
N LEU A 71 -12.19 -8.34 0.68
CA LEU A 71 -12.07 -8.42 2.13
C LEU A 71 -13.40 -8.17 2.86
N ASP A 72 -14.27 -7.30 2.32
CA ASP A 72 -15.62 -7.10 2.84
C ASP A 72 -16.39 -8.43 2.84
N ARG A 73 -16.40 -9.14 1.71
CA ARG A 73 -17.05 -10.45 1.59
C ARG A 73 -16.42 -11.50 2.50
N GLU A 74 -15.09 -11.58 2.57
CA GLU A 74 -14.39 -12.56 3.42
C GLU A 74 -14.64 -12.30 4.92
N SER A 75 -14.96 -11.07 5.30
CA SER A 75 -15.31 -10.69 6.68
C SER A 75 -16.81 -10.70 6.97
N GLY A 76 -17.65 -11.13 6.01
CA GLY A 76 -19.10 -11.17 6.16
C GLY A 76 -19.75 -9.78 6.21
N ARG A 77 -19.10 -8.76 5.64
CA ARG A 77 -19.58 -7.38 5.60
C ARG A 77 -20.22 -7.05 4.26
N SER A 78 -21.12 -6.08 4.27
CA SER A 78 -21.64 -5.48 3.04
C SER A 78 -20.51 -4.80 2.28
N THR A 79 -20.55 -4.92 0.95
CA THR A 79 -19.58 -4.30 0.04
C THR A 79 -19.46 -2.79 0.30
N GLY A 80 -18.25 -2.33 0.62
CA GLY A 80 -17.88 -0.93 0.82
C GLY A 80 -18.22 -0.33 2.19
N ASP A 81 -18.74 -1.14 3.12
CA ASP A 81 -19.17 -0.66 4.45
C ASP A 81 -18.01 -0.56 5.46
N VAL A 82 -16.83 -1.09 5.14
CA VAL A 82 -15.71 -1.16 6.09
C VAL A 82 -14.36 -0.81 5.48
N VAL A 83 -13.43 -0.47 6.37
CA VAL A 83 -12.01 -0.29 6.06
C VAL A 83 -11.21 -1.33 6.83
N HIS A 84 -10.38 -2.09 6.11
CA HIS A 84 -9.58 -3.15 6.68
C HIS A 84 -8.23 -2.62 7.15
N LYS A 85 -7.99 -2.69 8.46
CA LYS A 85 -6.69 -2.35 9.04
C LYS A 85 -5.74 -3.55 8.92
N VAL A 86 -4.64 -3.37 8.22
CA VAL A 86 -3.64 -4.41 7.97
C VAL A 86 -2.34 -4.05 8.69
N TYR A 87 -1.90 -4.93 9.57
CA TYR A 87 -0.77 -4.66 10.47
C TYR A 87 0.60 -4.86 9.78
N PRO A 88 1.66 -4.23 10.31
CA PRO A 88 3.04 -4.47 9.86
C PRO A 88 3.38 -5.96 9.76
N GLY A 89 4.09 -6.35 8.70
CA GLY A 89 4.48 -7.74 8.45
C GLY A 89 3.37 -8.64 7.88
N ALA A 90 2.11 -8.20 7.87
CA ALA A 90 1.02 -8.99 7.31
C ALA A 90 1.12 -9.10 5.78
N LYS A 91 0.61 -10.24 5.28
CA LYS A 91 0.45 -10.54 3.86
C LYS A 91 -0.98 -10.99 3.62
N ILE A 92 -1.75 -10.22 2.86
CA ILE A 92 -3.16 -10.51 2.58
C ILE A 92 -3.42 -10.49 1.08
N LYS A 93 -4.46 -11.21 0.66
CA LYS A 93 -5.01 -11.15 -0.69
C LYS A 93 -5.96 -9.95 -0.76
#